data_AF-A0A940C3D9-F1
#
_entry.id   AF-A0A940C3D9-F1
#
_cell.length_a   1.000
_cell.length_b   1.000
_cell.length_c   1.000
_cell.angle_alpha   90.00
_cell.angle_beta   90.00
_cell.angle_gamma   90.00
#
_symmetry.space_group_name_H-M   'P 1'
#
loop_
_entity.id
_entity.type
_entity.pdbx_description
1 polymer ?
#
loop_
_entity_poly.entity_id
_entity_poly.type
_entity_poly.pdbx_seq_one_letter_code
_entity_poly.pdbx_strand_id
1 'polypeptide(L)'
;MKIKLFEKSNTLEDSGFTLVELLVSMTLTAIFATAIVALLPASTRLYLQLQSMSRAQVVADMVIDSLREECADAYIDDFASVRIVNLGLSTYSPSTGDGLLLSTFEQADPRTARFDSVGNVLIIRKNPGFCQAVYSCMPISYSNFESVRDANILEGTSYVFPNPSDGIGGISSRAVYRFYPTADNTSATPETLQGYVHFGYYQCGKENKPCSYNGESKTIGCIYPAVRYDYTTPFSSTAYNGYTVSLEFSDLQTSSDEIYLQRPLSVKVTVKVYACDYAHQASESPVYTRSSILVFAEDTTE
;
A
#
# COMPACT_ATOMS: atom_id res chain seq x y z
N MET A 1 -20.95 -70.93 69.71
CA MET A 1 -20.64 -70.40 68.36
C MET A 1 -21.68 -69.33 68.05
N LYS A 2 -21.35 -68.05 68.26
CA LYS A 2 -22.21 -66.90 67.94
C LYS A 2 -21.50 -66.06 66.89
N ILE A 3 -22.14 -65.92 65.73
CA ILE A 3 -21.66 -65.20 64.57
C ILE A 3 -21.73 -63.70 64.88
N LYS A 4 -20.58 -63.01 64.84
CA LYS A 4 -20.54 -61.54 64.79
C LYS A 4 -20.92 -61.10 63.38
N LEU A 5 -22.14 -60.61 63.21
CA LEU A 5 -22.49 -59.81 62.04
C LEU A 5 -21.78 -58.46 62.14
N PHE A 6 -21.01 -58.14 61.10
CA PHE A 6 -20.41 -56.83 60.91
C PHE A 6 -21.51 -55.80 60.74
N GLU A 7 -21.70 -54.94 61.74
CA GLU A 7 -22.48 -53.73 61.61
C GLU A 7 -21.62 -52.73 60.82
N LYS A 8 -21.91 -52.62 59.51
CA LYS A 8 -21.35 -51.59 58.66
C LYS A 8 -21.96 -50.26 59.08
N SER A 9 -21.24 -49.53 59.93
CA SER A 9 -21.53 -48.12 60.20
C SER A 9 -21.34 -47.33 58.90
N ASN A 10 -22.44 -46.99 58.23
CA ASN A 10 -22.46 -45.93 57.24
C ASN A 10 -22.37 -44.59 57.99
N THR A 11 -21.16 -44.18 58.38
CA THR A 11 -20.90 -42.75 58.59
C THR A 11 -20.66 -42.13 57.23
N LEU A 12 -21.75 -41.71 56.59
CA LEU A 12 -21.67 -40.51 55.76
C LEU A 12 -21.24 -39.42 56.74
N GLU A 13 -19.97 -39.03 56.71
CA GLU A 13 -19.54 -37.76 57.27
C GLU A 13 -20.20 -36.67 56.42
N ASP A 14 -21.47 -36.36 56.74
CA ASP A 14 -22.05 -35.06 56.47
C ASP A 14 -21.30 -34.06 57.36
N SER A 15 -20.06 -33.72 56.98
CA SER A 15 -19.44 -32.49 57.48
C SER A 15 -20.19 -31.34 56.81
N GLY A 16 -21.33 -30.96 57.40
CA GLY A 16 -22.04 -29.77 56.98
C GLY A 16 -21.06 -28.60 56.97
N PHE A 17 -20.87 -27.98 55.80
CA PHE A 17 -20.03 -26.78 55.67
C PHE A 17 -20.44 -25.78 56.75
N THR A 18 -19.48 -25.33 57.55
CA THR A 18 -19.80 -24.35 58.58
C THR A 18 -20.22 -23.05 57.89
N LEU A 19 -21.23 -22.35 58.45
CA LEU A 19 -21.78 -21.12 57.87
C LEU A 19 -20.68 -20.08 57.55
N VAL A 20 -19.62 -20.08 58.35
CA VAL A 20 -18.43 -19.23 58.18
C VAL A 20 -17.64 -19.60 56.93
N GLU A 21 -17.40 -20.88 56.65
CA GLU A 21 -16.69 -21.32 55.43
C GLU A 21 -17.47 -20.96 54.17
N LEU A 22 -18.80 -21.08 54.21
CA LEU A 22 -19.66 -20.71 53.09
C LEU A 22 -19.66 -19.18 52.88
N LEU A 23 -19.70 -18.39 53.95
CA LEU A 23 -19.61 -16.93 53.88
C LEU A 23 -18.26 -16.48 53.34
N VAL A 24 -17.16 -17.08 53.81
CA VAL A 24 -15.80 -16.76 53.34
C VAL A 24 -15.64 -17.12 51.87
N SER A 25 -16.09 -18.32 51.46
CA SER A 25 -16.05 -18.75 50.06
C SER A 25 -16.87 -17.83 49.15
N MET A 26 -18.09 -17.47 49.57
CA MET A 26 -18.95 -16.55 48.84
C MET A 26 -18.32 -15.15 48.74
N THR A 27 -17.73 -14.65 49.82
CA THR A 27 -17.07 -13.33 49.84
C THR A 27 -15.83 -13.31 48.96
N LEU A 28 -14.98 -14.34 49.03
CA LEU A 28 -13.78 -14.44 48.21
C LEU A 28 -14.12 -14.57 46.72
N THR A 29 -15.15 -15.37 46.40
CA THR A 29 -15.66 -15.50 45.02
C THR A 29 -16.21 -14.17 44.51
N ALA A 30 -16.92 -13.40 45.33
CA ALA A 30 -17.43 -12.08 44.96
C ALA A 30 -16.30 -11.06 44.71
N ILE A 31 -15.27 -11.04 45.56
CA ILE A 31 -14.09 -10.19 45.36
C ILE A 31 -13.37 -10.58 44.07
N PHE A 32 -13.16 -11.88 43.84
CA PHE A 32 -12.50 -12.39 42.65
C PHE A 32 -13.28 -12.08 41.36
N ALA A 33 -14.60 -12.29 41.36
CA ALA A 33 -15.46 -11.94 40.23
C ALA A 33 -15.43 -10.44 39.94
N THR A 34 -15.45 -9.60 40.98
CA THR A 34 -15.34 -8.14 40.85
C THR A 34 -14.00 -7.72 40.25
N ALA A 35 -12.90 -8.35 40.67
CA ALA A 35 -11.57 -8.09 40.12
C ALA A 35 -11.48 -8.46 38.63
N ILE A 36 -12.06 -9.60 38.21
CA ILE A 36 -12.11 -9.99 36.80
C ILE A 36 -12.90 -8.97 35.97
N VAL A 37 -14.10 -8.59 36.42
CA VAL A 37 -14.95 -7.63 35.71
C VAL A 37 -14.27 -6.26 35.59
N ALA A 38 -13.51 -5.85 36.60
CA ALA A 38 -12.73 -4.62 36.56
C ALA A 38 -11.58 -4.66 35.54
N LEU A 39 -10.95 -5.83 35.34
CA LEU A 39 -9.81 -6.01 34.41
C LEU A 39 -10.22 -6.25 32.95
N LEU A 40 -11.41 -6.80 32.71
CA LEU A 40 -11.89 -7.16 31.37
C LEU A 40 -11.86 -5.99 30.36
N PRO A 41 -12.31 -4.77 30.69
CA PRO A 41 -12.30 -3.66 29.73
C PRO A 41 -10.89 -3.26 29.28
N ALA A 42 -9.95 -3.19 30.21
CA ALA A 42 -8.56 -2.82 29.92
C ALA A 42 -7.86 -3.91 29.08
N SER A 43 -8.06 -5.17 29.46
CA SER A 43 -7.47 -6.32 28.76
C SER A 43 -8.01 -6.45 27.33
N THR A 44 -9.32 -6.23 27.14
CA THR A 44 -9.94 -6.27 25.82
C THR A 44 -9.42 -5.15 24.92
N ARG A 45 -9.26 -3.94 25.45
CA ARG A 45 -8.70 -2.81 24.68
C ARG A 45 -7.27 -3.08 24.23
N LEU A 46 -6.41 -3.55 25.14
CA LEU A 46 -5.03 -3.90 24.81
C LEU A 46 -4.95 -5.02 23.78
N TYR A 47 -5.79 -6.05 23.93
CA TYR A 47 -5.86 -7.15 22.98
C TYR A 47 -6.25 -6.67 21.58
N LEU A 48 -7.29 -5.83 21.47
CA LEU A 48 -7.73 -5.28 20.19
C LEU A 48 -6.67 -4.36 19.55
N GLN A 49 -5.97 -3.55 20.36
CA GLN A 49 -4.86 -2.71 19.89
C GLN A 49 -3.67 -3.53 19.39
N LEU A 50 -3.27 -4.58 20.11
CA LEU A 50 -2.20 -5.48 19.66
C LEU A 50 -2.59 -6.23 18.39
N GLN A 51 -3.85 -6.66 18.29
CA GLN A 51 -4.36 -7.30 17.10
C GLN A 51 -4.38 -6.35 15.90
N SER A 52 -4.80 -5.09 16.08
CA SER A 52 -4.82 -4.11 14.99
C SER A 52 -3.40 -3.73 14.55
N MET A 53 -2.46 -3.56 15.48
CA MET A 53 -1.05 -3.29 15.18
C MET A 53 -0.39 -4.47 14.44
N SER A 54 -0.63 -5.70 14.89
CA SER A 54 -0.09 -6.90 14.24
C SER A 54 -0.60 -7.03 12.79
N ARG A 55 -1.88 -6.77 12.55
CA ARG A 55 -2.45 -6.79 11.18
C ARG A 55 -1.88 -5.65 10.31
N ALA A 56 -1.77 -4.45 10.85
CA ALA A 56 -1.19 -3.30 10.14
C ALA A 56 0.28 -3.54 9.77
N GLN A 57 1.05 -4.20 10.65
CA GLN A 57 2.41 -4.62 10.35
C GLN A 57 2.48 -5.57 9.16
N VAL A 58 1.60 -6.59 9.11
CA VAL A 58 1.56 -7.51 7.95
C VAL A 58 1.29 -6.77 6.64
N VAL A 59 0.39 -5.78 6.64
CA VAL A 59 0.12 -4.94 5.46
C VAL A 59 1.35 -4.12 5.07
N ALA A 60 2.02 -3.48 6.03
CA ALA A 60 3.22 -2.69 5.76
C ALA A 60 4.36 -3.55 5.19
N ASP A 61 4.55 -4.75 5.74
CA ASP A 61 5.59 -5.69 5.34
C ASP A 61 5.35 -6.17 3.91
N MET A 62 4.10 -6.56 3.60
CA MET A 62 3.67 -6.97 2.27
C MET A 62 3.91 -5.86 1.22
N VAL A 63 3.56 -4.62 1.55
CA VAL A 63 3.80 -3.46 0.68
C VAL A 63 5.29 -3.26 0.45
N ILE A 64 6.11 -3.28 1.51
CA ILE A 64 7.57 -3.11 1.39
C ILE A 64 8.19 -4.22 0.55
N ASP A 65 7.76 -5.46 0.71
CA ASP A 65 8.31 -6.59 -0.04
C ASP A 65 8.00 -6.49 -1.53
N SER A 66 6.77 -6.11 -1.89
CA SER A 66 6.41 -5.82 -3.28
C SER A 66 7.21 -4.64 -3.84
N LEU A 67 7.36 -3.55 -3.08
CA LEU A 67 8.19 -2.42 -3.50
C LEU A 67 9.66 -2.80 -3.70
N ARG A 68 10.18 -3.71 -2.88
CA ARG A 68 11.56 -4.21 -2.99
C ARG A 68 11.74 -5.00 -4.28
N GLU A 69 10.79 -5.86 -4.62
CA GLU A 69 10.79 -6.62 -5.88
C GLU A 69 10.75 -5.67 -7.09
N GLU A 70 9.87 -4.66 -7.05
CA GLU A 70 9.76 -3.68 -8.13
C GLU A 70 11.02 -2.82 -8.31
N CYS A 71 11.68 -2.45 -7.21
CA CYS A 71 12.94 -1.70 -7.26
C CYS A 71 14.13 -2.56 -7.68
N ALA A 72 14.13 -3.85 -7.32
CA ALA A 72 15.18 -4.78 -7.74
C ALA A 72 15.18 -5.01 -9.27
N ASP A 73 14.02 -4.89 -9.90
CA ASP A 73 13.85 -4.99 -11.36
C ASP A 73 13.96 -3.62 -12.09
N ALA A 74 14.59 -2.63 -11.45
CA ALA A 74 14.81 -1.33 -12.07
C ALA A 74 15.93 -1.38 -13.12
N TYR A 75 15.71 -0.74 -14.27
CA TYR A 75 16.73 -0.53 -15.29
C TYR A 75 17.45 0.81 -15.05
N ILE A 76 18.68 0.74 -14.54
CA ILE A 76 19.48 1.90 -14.11
C ILE A 76 20.54 2.25 -15.15
N ASP A 77 20.23 3.22 -16.00
CA ASP A 77 21.13 3.68 -17.08
C ASP A 77 21.71 5.06 -16.77
N ASP A 78 20.88 5.93 -16.18
CA ASP A 78 21.22 7.32 -15.89
C ASP A 78 20.59 7.81 -14.57
N PHE A 79 20.97 9.02 -14.17
CA PHE A 79 20.45 9.68 -12.98
C PHE A 79 18.92 9.87 -13.00
N ALA A 80 18.30 9.85 -14.20
CA ALA A 80 16.88 10.04 -14.39
C ALA A 80 16.07 8.74 -14.35
N SER A 81 16.74 7.60 -14.22
CA SER A 81 16.12 6.27 -14.24
C SER A 81 15.24 6.03 -13.01
N VAL A 82 15.45 6.77 -11.92
CA VAL A 82 14.56 6.80 -10.75
C VAL A 82 14.27 8.24 -10.36
N ARG A 83 13.00 8.55 -10.05
CA ARG A 83 12.57 9.89 -9.62
C ARG A 83 11.56 9.85 -8.50
N ILE A 84 11.68 10.78 -7.57
CA ILE A 84 10.68 11.04 -6.54
C ILE A 84 9.89 12.27 -6.96
N VAL A 85 8.57 12.17 -6.89
CA VAL A 85 7.64 13.25 -7.19
C VAL A 85 6.72 13.45 -6.01
N ASN A 86 6.53 14.71 -5.61
CA ASN A 86 5.53 15.08 -4.63
C ASN A 86 4.31 15.71 -5.31
N LEU A 87 3.21 14.96 -5.33
CA LEU A 87 1.94 15.42 -5.84
C LEU A 87 1.09 15.97 -4.71
N GLY A 88 0.60 17.21 -4.87
CA GLY A 88 -0.37 17.81 -3.98
C GLY A 88 -1.75 17.19 -4.17
N LEU A 89 -2.12 16.27 -3.29
CA LEU A 89 -3.37 15.52 -3.40
C LEU A 89 -4.52 16.33 -2.78
N SER A 90 -5.30 17.01 -3.62
CA SER A 90 -6.57 17.60 -3.21
C SER A 90 -7.72 16.70 -3.64
N THR A 91 -8.47 16.21 -2.65
CA THR A 91 -9.81 15.59 -2.73
C THR A 91 -10.02 14.47 -3.75
N TYR A 92 -10.49 13.31 -3.25
CA TYR A 92 -10.95 12.19 -4.08
C TYR A 92 -11.98 12.64 -5.13
N SER A 93 -11.63 12.49 -6.41
CA SER A 93 -12.58 12.51 -7.51
C SER A 93 -12.17 11.51 -8.59
N PRO A 94 -13.01 10.50 -8.91
CA PRO A 94 -12.77 9.57 -10.01
C PRO A 94 -12.58 10.26 -11.37
N SER A 95 -12.98 11.52 -11.54
CA SER A 95 -12.80 12.26 -12.78
C SER A 95 -11.40 12.87 -12.94
N THR A 96 -10.70 13.19 -11.84
CA THR A 96 -9.41 13.91 -11.88
C THR A 96 -8.24 13.10 -11.32
N GLY A 97 -8.51 12.07 -10.49
CA GLY A 97 -7.59 11.04 -10.01
C GLY A 97 -6.09 11.37 -10.12
N ASP A 98 -5.46 10.85 -11.16
CA ASP A 98 -4.03 10.97 -11.46
C ASP A 98 -3.68 11.99 -12.54
N GLY A 99 -4.64 12.83 -12.93
CA GLY A 99 -4.39 13.94 -13.85
C GLY A 99 -3.27 14.87 -13.36
N LEU A 100 -3.07 14.97 -12.05
CA LEU A 100 -1.97 15.74 -11.46
C LEU A 100 -0.59 15.16 -11.79
N LEU A 101 -0.42 13.83 -11.71
CA LEU A 101 0.84 13.17 -12.07
C LEU A 101 1.22 13.51 -13.50
N LEU A 102 0.27 13.41 -14.42
CA LEU A 102 0.54 13.61 -15.85
C LEU A 102 0.69 15.08 -16.20
N SER A 103 -0.12 15.98 -15.62
CA SER A 103 0.10 17.42 -15.79
C SER A 103 1.48 17.87 -15.30
N THR A 104 2.05 17.20 -14.29
CA THR A 104 3.42 17.45 -13.81
C THR A 104 4.47 17.10 -14.85
N PHE A 105 4.19 16.23 -15.82
CA PHE A 105 5.14 15.84 -16.88
C PHE A 105 4.76 16.39 -18.27
N GLU A 106 3.47 16.66 -18.51
CA GLU A 106 2.96 17.26 -19.75
C GLU A 106 3.23 18.78 -19.80
N GLN A 107 3.21 19.48 -18.65
CA GLN A 107 3.40 20.94 -18.58
C GLN A 107 4.74 21.38 -18.00
N ALA A 108 5.43 20.53 -17.23
CA ALA A 108 6.72 20.92 -16.67
C ALA A 108 7.82 20.79 -17.73
N ASP A 109 8.64 21.82 -17.85
CA ASP A 109 9.97 21.66 -18.43
C ASP A 109 10.67 20.56 -17.61
N PRO A 110 11.23 19.50 -18.22
CA PRO A 110 12.01 18.52 -17.49
C PRO A 110 13.23 19.11 -16.75
N ARG A 111 13.54 20.41 -16.99
CA ARG A 111 14.49 21.25 -16.22
C ARG A 111 13.92 21.77 -14.89
N THR A 112 12.61 21.84 -14.71
CA THR A 112 11.93 22.41 -13.52
C THR A 112 10.99 21.41 -12.82
N ALA A 113 10.68 20.27 -13.44
CA ALA A 113 10.01 19.14 -12.81
C ALA A 113 10.90 18.61 -11.67
N ARG A 114 10.55 19.00 -10.45
CA ARG A 114 11.38 18.93 -9.25
C ARG A 114 11.85 17.51 -8.97
N PHE A 115 13.14 17.36 -8.70
CA PHE A 115 13.68 16.27 -7.89
C PHE A 115 13.27 16.58 -6.46
N ASP A 116 12.08 16.14 -6.06
CA ASP A 116 11.68 16.34 -4.68
C ASP A 116 12.53 15.41 -3.81
N SER A 117 13.19 15.97 -2.80
CA SER A 117 13.93 15.18 -1.82
C SER A 117 13.02 14.26 -1.00
N VAL A 118 11.72 14.57 -0.99
CA VAL A 118 10.64 13.81 -0.36
C VAL A 118 9.38 13.91 -1.21
N GLY A 119 8.74 12.78 -1.50
CA GLY A 119 7.52 12.73 -2.30
C GLY A 119 6.66 11.51 -2.03
N ASN A 120 5.49 11.45 -2.67
CA ASN A 120 4.49 10.40 -2.51
C ASN A 120 4.38 9.47 -3.73
N VAL A 121 5.14 9.75 -4.80
CA VAL A 121 5.24 8.92 -5.98
C VAL A 121 6.70 8.62 -6.27
N LEU A 122 6.98 7.35 -6.55
CA LEU A 122 8.28 6.88 -7.03
C LEU A 122 8.14 6.44 -8.49
N ILE A 123 8.93 7.03 -9.38
CA ILE A 123 9.00 6.63 -10.78
C ILE A 123 10.28 5.82 -10.96
N ILE A 124 10.15 4.66 -11.58
CA ILE A 124 11.23 3.72 -11.82
C ILE A 124 11.19 3.34 -13.31
N ARG A 125 12.33 3.43 -13.98
CA ARG A 125 12.50 2.89 -15.33
C ARG A 125 12.62 1.37 -15.26
N LYS A 126 11.88 0.65 -16.09
CA LYS A 126 12.02 -0.82 -16.21
C LYS A 126 12.76 -1.24 -17.47
N ASN A 127 12.67 -0.43 -18.54
CA ASN A 127 13.42 -0.66 -19.76
C ASN A 127 13.59 0.67 -20.54
N PRO A 128 14.27 0.66 -21.70
CA PRO A 128 14.51 1.89 -22.44
C PRO A 128 13.26 2.68 -22.85
N GLY A 129 12.12 2.01 -23.05
CA GLY A 129 10.86 2.60 -23.52
C GLY A 129 9.73 2.60 -22.49
N PHE A 130 9.96 2.15 -21.25
CA PHE A 130 8.91 1.97 -20.25
C PHE A 130 9.33 2.34 -18.84
N CYS A 131 8.44 3.02 -18.12
CA CYS A 131 8.57 3.33 -16.71
C CYS A 131 7.30 2.98 -15.95
N GLN A 132 7.49 2.76 -14.66
CA GLN A 132 6.45 2.48 -13.70
C GLN A 132 6.43 3.61 -12.67
N ALA A 133 5.25 4.11 -12.35
CA ALA A 133 5.02 4.99 -11.21
C ALA A 133 4.34 4.19 -10.10
N VAL A 134 4.88 4.31 -8.90
CA VAL A 134 4.38 3.66 -7.70
C VAL A 134 3.86 4.70 -6.73
N TYR A 135 2.59 4.57 -6.34
CA TYR A 135 1.94 5.53 -5.46
C TYR A 135 0.78 4.86 -4.72
N SER A 136 0.43 5.32 -3.52
CA SER A 136 -0.75 4.83 -2.80
C SER A 136 -1.81 5.88 -2.54
N CYS A 137 -1.47 7.14 -2.80
CA CYS A 137 -2.24 8.27 -2.33
C CYS A 137 -3.04 8.93 -3.45
N MET A 138 -3.25 8.28 -4.60
CA MET A 138 -3.90 8.91 -5.74
C MET A 138 -4.96 7.99 -6.35
N PRO A 139 -6.20 8.47 -6.56
CA PRO A 139 -7.20 7.73 -7.31
C PRO A 139 -6.74 7.61 -8.77
N ILE A 140 -7.06 6.51 -9.43
CA ILE A 140 -6.90 6.40 -10.89
C ILE A 140 -8.04 7.22 -11.52
N SER A 141 -7.74 8.06 -12.51
CA SER A 141 -8.78 8.87 -13.18
C SER A 141 -9.52 8.09 -14.26
N TYR A 142 -10.79 8.43 -14.50
CA TYR A 142 -11.60 7.83 -15.55
C TYR A 142 -11.05 8.14 -16.96
N SER A 143 -10.41 9.30 -17.14
CA SER A 143 -9.76 9.63 -18.41
C SER A 143 -8.63 8.67 -18.77
N ASN A 144 -7.96 8.04 -17.78
CA ASN A 144 -7.01 6.96 -18.08
C ASN A 144 -7.69 5.74 -18.66
N PHE A 145 -8.82 5.35 -18.07
CA PHE A 145 -9.61 4.23 -18.57
C PHE A 145 -10.00 4.49 -20.02
N GLU A 146 -10.45 5.70 -20.34
CA GLU A 146 -10.79 6.08 -21.72
C GLU A 146 -9.56 6.06 -22.63
N SER A 147 -8.42 6.61 -22.19
CA SER A 147 -7.18 6.59 -22.97
C SER A 147 -6.71 5.18 -23.31
N VAL A 148 -6.78 4.25 -22.34
CA VAL A 148 -6.37 2.86 -22.55
C VAL A 148 -7.39 2.12 -23.43
N ARG A 149 -8.68 2.38 -23.24
CA ARG A 149 -9.76 1.85 -24.10
C ARG A 149 -9.60 2.30 -25.54
N ASP A 150 -9.39 3.58 -25.77
CA ASP A 150 -9.29 4.16 -27.11
C ASP A 150 -8.02 3.64 -27.81
N ALA A 151 -6.89 3.51 -27.09
CA ALA A 151 -5.70 2.87 -27.61
C ALA A 151 -5.94 1.41 -28.04
N ASN A 152 -6.64 0.61 -27.21
CA ASN A 152 -6.98 -0.77 -27.56
C ASN A 152 -7.87 -0.87 -28.81
N ILE A 153 -8.83 0.05 -28.96
CA ILE A 153 -9.69 0.15 -30.15
C ILE A 153 -8.84 0.44 -31.40
N LEU A 154 -7.88 1.37 -31.32
CA LEU A 154 -6.97 1.67 -32.43
C LEU A 154 -6.05 0.48 -32.78
N GLU A 155 -5.59 -0.26 -31.78
CA GLU A 155 -4.76 -1.46 -31.96
C GLU A 155 -5.55 -2.67 -32.52
N GLY A 156 -6.88 -2.55 -32.68
CA GLY A 156 -7.75 -3.62 -33.17
C GLY A 156 -7.94 -4.76 -32.17
N THR A 157 -7.55 -4.55 -30.91
CA THR A 157 -7.79 -5.53 -29.84
C THR A 157 -9.22 -5.37 -29.34
N SER A 158 -10.02 -6.44 -29.39
CA SER A 158 -11.42 -6.37 -28.99
C SER A 158 -11.56 -6.16 -27.49
N TYR A 159 -11.96 -4.94 -27.13
CA TYR A 159 -12.52 -4.58 -25.84
C TYR A 159 -13.90 -5.26 -25.70
N VAL A 160 -14.01 -6.23 -24.80
CA VAL A 160 -15.30 -6.84 -24.44
C VAL A 160 -15.49 -6.60 -22.95
N PHE A 161 -16.49 -5.80 -22.59
CA PHE A 161 -16.93 -5.70 -21.19
C PHE A 161 -17.20 -7.12 -20.67
N PRO A 162 -16.65 -7.51 -19.51
CA PRO A 162 -17.08 -8.74 -18.88
C PRO A 162 -18.54 -8.58 -18.50
N ASN A 163 -19.45 -9.10 -19.33
CA ASN A 163 -20.84 -9.24 -18.97
C ASN A 163 -20.89 -10.22 -17.77
N PRO A 164 -21.37 -9.81 -16.58
CA PRO A 164 -21.35 -10.67 -15.40
C PRO A 164 -22.13 -11.98 -15.59
N SER A 165 -23.05 -12.04 -16.56
CA SER A 165 -23.84 -13.23 -16.87
C SER A 165 -23.13 -14.25 -17.77
N ASP A 166 -22.08 -13.87 -18.49
CA ASP A 166 -21.59 -14.68 -19.62
C ASP A 166 -20.29 -15.44 -19.33
N GLY A 167 -19.61 -15.20 -18.21
CA GLY A 167 -18.45 -15.97 -17.74
C GLY A 167 -17.24 -15.99 -18.70
N ILE A 168 -16.06 -15.54 -18.26
CA ILE A 168 -14.72 -15.73 -18.87
C ILE A 168 -14.55 -15.24 -20.35
N GLY A 169 -15.60 -14.80 -21.05
CA GLY A 169 -15.55 -14.37 -22.46
C GLY A 169 -15.16 -12.91 -22.72
N GLY A 170 -14.82 -12.14 -21.68
CA GLY A 170 -14.55 -10.68 -21.77
C GLY A 170 -13.24 -10.25 -21.11
N ILE A 171 -12.23 -11.12 -21.11
CA ILE A 171 -10.96 -10.83 -20.42
C ILE A 171 -10.09 -9.96 -21.33
N SER A 172 -10.14 -8.64 -21.13
CA SER A 172 -8.97 -7.84 -21.48
C SER A 172 -7.86 -8.13 -20.48
N SER A 173 -6.62 -8.26 -20.96
CA SER A 173 -5.42 -8.45 -20.13
C SER A 173 -5.06 -7.22 -19.31
N ARG A 174 -5.71 -6.07 -19.58
CA ARG A 174 -5.39 -4.80 -18.91
C ARG A 174 -6.16 -4.66 -17.60
N ALA A 175 -5.45 -4.33 -16.53
CA ALA A 175 -6.03 -4.25 -15.19
C ALA A 175 -6.89 -2.99 -14.99
N VAL A 176 -6.71 -1.95 -15.82
CA VAL A 176 -7.53 -0.71 -15.75
C VAL A 176 -9.04 -0.95 -15.85
N TYR A 177 -9.47 -2.03 -16.53
CA TYR A 177 -10.89 -2.34 -16.70
C TYR A 177 -11.58 -2.82 -15.42
N ARG A 178 -10.80 -3.27 -14.42
CA ARG A 178 -11.33 -3.63 -13.09
C ARG A 178 -11.66 -2.41 -12.24
N PHE A 179 -11.08 -1.26 -12.57
CA PHE A 179 -11.35 0.00 -11.88
C PHE A 179 -12.70 0.60 -12.27
N TYR A 180 -13.17 0.37 -13.51
CA TYR A 180 -14.43 0.90 -14.04
C TYR A 180 -15.22 -0.18 -14.79
N PRO A 181 -15.89 -1.09 -14.08
CA PRO A 181 -16.55 -2.27 -14.66
C PRO A 181 -17.63 -1.93 -15.68
N THR A 182 -18.28 -0.76 -15.60
CA THR A 182 -19.35 -0.36 -16.52
C THR A 182 -18.97 0.78 -17.47
N ALA A 183 -17.66 1.11 -17.60
CA ALA A 183 -17.17 2.25 -18.38
C ALA A 183 -17.95 3.55 -18.11
N ASP A 184 -18.14 3.85 -16.83
CA ASP A 184 -18.69 5.12 -16.39
C ASP A 184 -17.89 5.63 -15.19
N ASN A 185 -17.73 6.94 -15.09
CA ASN A 185 -16.98 7.59 -14.01
C ASN A 185 -17.65 7.42 -12.64
N THR A 186 -18.94 7.03 -12.60
CA THR A 186 -19.68 6.73 -11.36
C THR A 186 -19.50 5.29 -10.89
N SER A 187 -18.93 4.41 -11.72
CA SER A 187 -18.79 2.98 -11.46
C SER A 187 -17.47 2.56 -10.81
N ALA A 188 -16.70 3.53 -10.31
CA ALA A 188 -15.37 3.30 -9.76
C ALA A 188 -15.41 2.25 -8.62
N THR A 189 -14.56 1.21 -8.71
CA THR A 189 -14.51 0.16 -7.69
C THR A 189 -13.80 0.64 -6.43
N PRO A 190 -13.96 -0.04 -5.28
CA PRO A 190 -13.18 0.27 -4.08
C PRO A 190 -11.66 0.21 -4.31
N GLU A 191 -11.22 -0.50 -5.35
CA GLU A 191 -9.81 -0.56 -5.73
C GLU A 191 -9.32 0.77 -6.31
N THR A 192 -10.17 1.66 -6.81
CA THR A 192 -9.75 3.00 -7.27
C THR A 192 -9.58 4.01 -6.15
N LEU A 193 -9.85 3.59 -4.90
CA LEU A 193 -9.86 4.48 -3.76
C LEU A 193 -8.44 4.85 -3.33
N GLN A 194 -8.32 6.08 -2.84
CA GLN A 194 -7.10 6.56 -2.22
C GLN A 194 -6.73 5.71 -1.00
N GLY A 195 -5.45 5.35 -0.88
CA GLY A 195 -4.92 4.54 0.21
C GLY A 195 -4.54 3.12 -0.19
N TYR A 196 -4.87 2.68 -1.40
CA TYR A 196 -4.32 1.45 -1.96
C TYR A 196 -3.13 1.77 -2.86
N VAL A 197 -2.16 0.86 -2.87
CA VAL A 197 -0.96 0.97 -3.70
C VAL A 197 -1.37 0.66 -5.13
N HIS A 198 -0.88 1.49 -6.04
CA HIS A 198 -1.07 1.40 -7.47
C HIS A 198 0.28 1.44 -8.17
N PHE A 199 0.42 0.58 -9.17
CA PHE A 199 1.50 0.66 -10.14
C PHE A 199 0.91 1.15 -11.46
N GLY A 200 1.23 2.38 -11.81
CA GLY A 200 0.93 2.95 -13.12
C GLY A 200 2.05 2.63 -14.09
N TYR A 201 1.70 2.17 -15.28
CA TYR A 201 2.63 1.78 -16.31
C TYR A 201 2.56 2.74 -17.48
N TYR A 202 3.70 3.24 -17.90
CA TYR A 202 3.80 4.31 -18.88
C TYR A 202 4.88 4.01 -19.91
N GLN A 203 4.63 4.43 -21.14
CA GLN A 203 5.69 4.59 -22.12
C GLN A 203 6.59 5.76 -21.68
N CYS A 204 7.89 5.50 -21.64
CA CYS A 204 8.90 6.52 -21.37
C CYS A 204 9.00 7.50 -22.54
N GLY A 205 8.85 8.78 -22.24
CA GLY A 205 9.49 9.82 -23.03
C GLY A 205 10.97 9.88 -22.70
N LYS A 206 11.82 10.15 -23.71
CA LYS A 206 13.22 10.49 -23.50
C LYS A 206 13.49 11.86 -24.10
N GLU A 207 13.94 12.78 -23.27
CA GLU A 207 14.42 14.08 -23.74
C GLU A 207 15.81 14.36 -23.19
N ASN A 208 16.72 14.74 -24.09
CA ASN A 208 18.07 15.12 -23.74
C ASN A 208 18.08 16.58 -23.26
N LYS A 209 18.56 16.82 -22.03
CA LYS A 209 18.56 18.15 -21.41
C LYS A 209 19.97 18.64 -21.10
N PRO A 210 20.28 19.93 -21.35
CA PRO A 210 21.57 20.49 -20.96
C PRO A 210 21.63 20.70 -19.45
N CYS A 211 22.71 20.26 -18.82
CA CYS A 211 23.09 20.58 -17.45
C CYS A 211 24.44 21.29 -17.44
N SER A 212 24.56 22.33 -16.62
CA SER A 212 25.85 23.00 -16.38
C SER A 212 26.50 22.36 -15.16
N TYR A 213 27.72 21.86 -15.33
CA TYR A 213 28.56 21.39 -14.23
C TYR A 213 29.97 21.93 -14.42
N ASN A 214 30.53 22.57 -13.39
CA ASN A 214 31.85 23.20 -13.43
C ASN A 214 32.09 24.14 -14.64
N GLY A 215 31.03 24.78 -15.15
CA GLY A 215 31.11 25.70 -16.29
C GLY A 215 31.05 25.02 -17.67
N GLU A 216 30.95 23.68 -17.73
CA GLU A 216 30.74 22.92 -18.96
C GLU A 216 29.26 22.53 -19.11
N SER A 217 28.73 22.69 -20.33
CA SER A 217 27.37 22.25 -20.67
C SER A 217 27.41 20.79 -21.12
N LYS A 218 26.94 19.88 -20.27
CA LYS A 218 26.74 18.46 -20.61
C LYS A 218 25.27 18.20 -20.89
N THR A 219 24.95 17.09 -21.54
CA THR A 219 23.56 16.71 -21.84
C THR A 219 23.22 15.42 -21.10
N ILE A 220 22.09 15.41 -20.41
CA ILE A 220 21.61 14.28 -19.61
C ILE A 220 20.26 13.79 -20.14
N GLY A 221 20.07 12.47 -20.18
CA GLY A 221 18.80 11.87 -20.56
C GLY A 221 17.79 12.07 -19.44
N CYS A 222 16.68 12.73 -19.72
CA CYS A 222 15.55 12.82 -18.79
C CYS A 222 14.44 11.88 -19.24
N ILE A 223 13.98 11.05 -18.32
CA ILE A 223 12.92 10.08 -18.54
C ILE A 223 11.71 10.53 -17.76
N TYR A 224 10.57 10.47 -18.43
CA TYR A 224 9.30 10.85 -17.84
C TYR A 224 8.18 9.95 -18.35
N PRO A 225 7.14 9.72 -17.54
CA PRO A 225 5.91 9.10 -18.01
C PRO A 225 5.30 9.95 -19.13
N ALA A 226 5.27 9.44 -20.37
CA ALA A 226 4.77 10.20 -21.53
C ALA A 226 3.39 9.74 -21.98
N VAL A 227 3.18 8.42 -22.10
CA VAL A 227 1.90 7.85 -22.56
C VAL A 227 1.44 6.78 -21.59
N ARG A 228 0.15 6.81 -21.23
CA ARG A 228 -0.49 5.84 -20.33
C ARG A 228 -0.57 4.48 -21.01
N TYR A 229 -0.10 3.42 -20.36
CA TYR A 229 -0.19 2.06 -20.88
C TYR A 229 -1.23 1.23 -20.12
N ASP A 230 -1.06 1.07 -18.81
CA ASP A 230 -2.00 0.34 -17.95
C ASP A 230 -1.77 0.69 -16.49
N TYR A 231 -2.64 0.19 -15.60
CA TYR A 231 -2.51 0.35 -14.16
C TYR A 231 -2.88 -0.95 -13.48
N THR A 232 -2.15 -1.32 -12.43
CA THR A 232 -2.46 -2.49 -11.61
C THR A 232 -2.47 -2.16 -10.13
N THR A 233 -3.20 -2.96 -9.37
CA THR A 233 -3.11 -3.05 -7.92
C THR A 233 -2.33 -4.34 -7.59
N PRO A 234 -1.16 -4.25 -6.92
CA PRO A 234 -0.44 -5.44 -6.50
C PRO A 234 -1.22 -6.29 -5.49
N PHE A 235 -2.21 -5.69 -4.82
CA PHE A 235 -2.97 -6.32 -3.76
C PHE A 235 -4.47 -6.12 -3.95
N SER A 236 -5.26 -7.14 -3.59
CA SER A 236 -6.72 -7.01 -3.53
C SER A 236 -7.15 -6.22 -2.30
N SER A 237 -8.35 -5.65 -2.34
CA SER A 237 -8.96 -4.99 -1.17
C SER A 237 -8.99 -5.86 0.10
N THR A 238 -9.08 -7.18 -0.06
CA THR A 238 -9.06 -8.15 1.04
C THR A 238 -7.68 -8.25 1.70
N ALA A 239 -6.59 -8.12 0.93
CA ALA A 239 -5.23 -8.14 1.46
C ALA A 239 -4.94 -6.94 2.39
N TYR A 240 -5.57 -5.80 2.11
CA TYR A 240 -5.52 -4.62 2.96
C TYR A 240 -6.31 -4.76 4.26
N ASN A 241 -7.21 -5.74 4.40
CA ASN A 241 -7.93 -6.04 5.64
C ASN A 241 -8.58 -4.82 6.34
N GLY A 242 -9.10 -3.87 5.56
CA GLY A 242 -9.72 -2.64 6.05
C GLY A 242 -8.74 -1.50 6.40
N TYR A 243 -7.45 -1.66 6.11
CA TYR A 243 -6.44 -0.61 6.27
C TYR A 243 -6.22 0.18 4.96
N THR A 244 -5.73 1.41 5.10
CA THR A 244 -5.18 2.22 4.00
C THR A 244 -3.72 2.53 4.25
N VAL A 245 -2.99 2.80 3.17
CA VAL A 245 -1.53 2.98 3.18
C VAL A 245 -1.17 4.32 2.55
N SER A 246 -0.27 5.04 3.20
CA SER A 246 0.42 6.19 2.63
C SER A 246 1.89 5.87 2.43
N LEU A 247 2.37 6.09 1.21
CA LEU A 247 3.78 5.96 0.85
C LEU A 247 4.45 7.33 0.83
N GLU A 248 5.61 7.41 1.46
CA GLU A 248 6.50 8.56 1.42
C GLU A 248 7.90 8.08 1.05
N PHE A 249 8.40 8.54 -0.09
CA PHE A 249 9.73 8.26 -0.59
C PHE A 249 10.65 9.43 -0.26
N SER A 250 11.83 9.14 0.26
CA SER A 250 12.85 10.13 0.60
C SER A 250 14.26 9.56 0.44
N ASP A 251 15.26 10.41 0.65
CA ASP A 251 16.67 9.99 0.78
C ASP A 251 17.16 9.14 -0.40
N LEU A 252 16.89 9.57 -1.64
CA LEU A 252 17.42 8.92 -2.85
C LEU A 252 18.94 9.05 -2.87
N GLN A 253 19.63 7.91 -2.75
CA GLN A 253 21.09 7.83 -2.80
C GLN A 253 21.56 7.52 -4.22
N THR A 254 22.67 8.14 -4.61
CA THR A 254 23.30 7.97 -5.92
C THR A 254 24.75 7.52 -5.80
N SER A 255 25.28 6.89 -6.86
CA SER A 255 26.65 6.36 -6.93
C SER A 255 27.76 7.41 -6.93
N SER A 256 27.44 8.63 -7.34
CA SER A 256 28.39 9.73 -7.50
C SER A 256 27.74 11.04 -7.09
N ASP A 257 28.56 12.03 -6.74
CA ASP A 257 28.11 13.41 -6.54
C ASP A 257 28.00 14.18 -7.87
N GLU A 258 28.60 13.65 -8.95
CA GLU A 258 28.55 14.25 -10.28
C GLU A 258 27.24 13.90 -11.00
N ILE A 259 26.38 14.89 -11.24
CA ILE A 259 25.00 14.71 -11.76
C ILE A 259 24.89 13.87 -13.04
N TYR A 260 25.89 13.88 -13.92
CA TYR A 260 25.89 13.12 -15.18
C TYR A 260 26.49 11.72 -15.05
N LEU A 261 27.11 11.38 -13.91
CA LEU A 261 27.55 10.03 -13.54
C LEU A 261 26.68 9.42 -12.43
N GLN A 262 25.74 10.20 -11.89
CA GLN A 262 24.81 9.76 -10.86
C GLN A 262 23.99 8.59 -11.37
N ARG A 263 24.06 7.48 -10.65
CA ARG A 263 23.16 6.33 -10.83
C ARG A 263 22.42 6.09 -9.51
N PRO A 264 21.08 6.02 -9.51
CA PRO A 264 20.32 5.69 -8.32
C PRO A 264 20.77 4.34 -7.73
N LEU A 265 21.06 4.33 -6.43
CA LEU A 265 21.47 3.12 -5.69
C LEU A 265 20.36 2.63 -4.76
N SER A 266 19.76 3.55 -4.01
CA SER A 266 18.70 3.21 -3.08
C SER A 266 17.78 4.38 -2.82
N VAL A 267 16.56 4.08 -2.38
CA VAL A 267 15.58 5.06 -1.91
C VAL A 267 14.99 4.58 -0.59
N LYS A 268 14.75 5.50 0.34
CA LYS A 268 14.02 5.18 1.57
C LYS A 268 12.53 5.29 1.29
N VAL A 269 11.77 4.28 1.66
CA VAL A 269 10.32 4.33 1.73
C VAL A 269 9.86 4.32 3.18
N THR A 270 8.90 5.17 3.50
CA THR A 270 8.16 5.17 4.76
C THR A 270 6.71 4.82 4.46
N VAL A 271 6.28 3.68 4.97
CA VAL A 271 4.93 3.15 4.83
C VAL A 271 4.16 3.45 6.11
N LYS A 272 3.12 4.27 5.99
CA LYS A 272 2.21 4.62 7.10
C LYS A 272 0.89 3.89 6.87
N VAL A 273 0.45 3.11 7.84
CA VAL A 273 -0.78 2.32 7.77
C VAL A 273 -1.83 2.93 8.69
N TYR A 274 -3.02 3.18 8.15
CA TYR A 274 -4.15 3.80 8.84
C TYR A 274 -5.28 2.79 8.95
N ALA A 275 -5.96 2.76 10.09
CA ALA A 275 -7.27 2.12 10.18
C ALA A 275 -8.24 2.95 9.33
N CYS A 276 -8.92 2.30 8.37
CA CYS A 276 -9.96 2.81 7.48
C CYS A 276 -10.14 4.35 7.28
N ASP A 277 -10.29 4.74 6.00
CA ASP A 277 -10.70 6.08 5.51
C ASP A 277 -9.59 7.14 5.41
N TYR A 278 -8.92 7.14 4.25
CA TYR A 278 -8.03 8.24 3.85
C TYR A 278 -8.82 9.46 3.30
N ALA A 279 -10.06 9.26 2.85
CA ALA A 279 -10.86 10.27 2.15
C ALA A 279 -11.38 11.38 3.08
N HIS A 280 -11.57 11.10 4.37
CA HIS A 280 -12.10 12.08 5.33
C HIS A 280 -11.04 12.84 6.15
N GLN A 281 -9.74 12.68 5.88
CA GLN A 281 -8.63 13.49 6.45
C GLN A 281 -8.74 13.83 7.96
N ALA A 282 -9.39 13.01 8.77
CA ALA A 282 -9.58 13.29 10.19
C ALA A 282 -8.46 12.62 10.98
N SER A 283 -7.26 13.20 10.93
CA SER A 283 -6.25 13.21 12.00
C SER A 283 -6.06 11.92 12.83
N GLU A 284 -6.20 10.71 12.26
CA GLU A 284 -5.83 9.51 12.98
C GLU A 284 -4.32 9.30 12.79
N SER A 285 -3.61 9.24 13.91
CA SER A 285 -2.21 8.81 13.90
C SER A 285 -2.12 7.42 13.25
N PRO A 286 -1.11 7.15 12.42
CA PRO A 286 -0.99 5.85 11.79
C PRO A 286 -0.95 4.76 12.86
N VAL A 287 -1.71 3.69 12.64
CA VAL A 287 -1.73 2.50 13.51
C VAL A 287 -0.34 1.87 13.56
N TYR A 288 0.36 1.91 12.43
CA TYR A 288 1.71 1.41 12.29
C TYR A 288 2.48 2.23 11.25
N THR A 289 3.77 2.46 11.50
CA THR A 289 4.67 3.10 10.54
C THR A 289 5.95 2.31 10.48
N ARG A 290 6.41 2.00 9.26
CA ARG A 290 7.66 1.31 9.01
C ARG A 290 8.42 2.00 7.88
N SER A 291 9.71 2.19 8.07
CA SER A 291 10.61 2.63 7.01
C SER A 291 11.52 1.49 6.59
N SER A 292 11.82 1.42 5.30
CA SER A 292 12.80 0.49 4.72
C SER A 292 13.60 1.20 3.64
N ILE A 293 14.84 0.76 3.44
CA ILE A 293 15.63 1.13 2.27
C ILE A 293 15.29 0.13 1.18
N LEU A 294 14.98 0.65 -0.01
CA LEU A 294 14.79 -0.11 -1.25
C LEU A 294 16.06 0.09 -2.09
N VAL A 295 16.64 -1.00 -2.55
CA VAL A 295 17.89 -0.99 -3.33
C VAL A 295 17.55 -1.28 -4.78
N PHE A 296 18.18 -0.56 -5.70
CA PHE A 296 18.06 -0.81 -7.14
C PHE A 296 19.13 -1.82 -7.57
N ALA A 297 18.82 -2.66 -8.56
CA ALA A 297 19.81 -3.55 -9.12
C ALA A 297 20.97 -2.74 -9.74
N GLU A 298 22.17 -3.29 -9.61
CA GLU A 298 23.36 -2.74 -10.24
C GLU A 298 23.25 -2.83 -11.76
N ASP A 299 23.88 -1.86 -12.43
CA ASP A 299 23.81 -1.58 -13.86
C ASP A 299 23.73 -2.83 -14.75
N THR A 300 22.59 -3.07 -15.39
CA THR A 300 22.40 -4.21 -16.30
C THR A 300 23.02 -3.98 -17.68
N THR A 301 23.67 -2.83 -17.92
CA THR A 301 24.37 -2.56 -19.18
C THR A 301 25.82 -3.06 -19.14
N GLU A 302 26.00 -4.38 -19.32
CA GLU A 302 27.23 -4.93 -19.91
C GLU A 302 27.09 -5.00 -21.44
#